data_AF-A0A428PUW0-F1
#
_entry.id   AF-A0A428PUW0-F1
#
_cell.length_a   1.000
_cell.length_b   1.000
_cell.length_c   1.000
_cell.angle_alpha   90.00
_cell.angle_beta   90.00
_cell.angle_gamma   90.00
#
_symmetry.space_group_name_H-M   'P 1'
#
loop_
_entity.id
_entity.type
_entity.pdbx_description
1 polymer ?
#
loop_
_entity_poly.entity_id
_entity_poly.type
_entity_poly.pdbx_seq_one_letter_code
_entity_poly.pdbx_strand_id
1 'polypeptide(L)'
;MPFFNFNRIVGVVCTSPSRTKSDFDTLTANIEDAWYKAFSASKTTQATEAKRFIMVTFLPMVTIREGGMAIPEAGQEGGWLKPQLPYIRMMSGQRLGDFTDLLRELQDREDLGKMVHSSYP
;
A
#
# COMPACT_ATOMS: atom_id res chain seq x y z
N MET A 1 -2.08 -36.75 -0.64
CA MET A 1 -1.40 -35.49 -0.27
C MET A 1 -2.26 -34.80 0.77
N PRO A 2 -1.79 -34.54 2.00
CA PRO A 2 -2.59 -33.75 2.93
C PRO A 2 -2.71 -32.33 2.37
N PHE A 3 -3.93 -31.78 2.37
CA PHE A 3 -4.18 -30.40 2.00
C PHE A 3 -3.49 -29.50 3.03
N PHE A 4 -2.34 -28.94 2.69
CA PHE A 4 -1.77 -27.85 3.48
C PHE A 4 -2.70 -26.64 3.31
N ASN A 5 -3.21 -26.13 4.42
CA ASN A 5 -3.95 -24.88 4.42
C ASN A 5 -2.99 -23.73 4.02
N PHE A 6 -3.41 -22.88 3.08
CA PHE A 6 -2.65 -21.75 2.54
C PHE A 6 -3.26 -20.39 2.89
N ASN A 7 -4.01 -20.29 3.99
CA ASN A 7 -4.57 -19.05 4.52
C ASN A 7 -3.45 -18.13 5.02
N ARG A 8 -2.75 -17.49 4.09
CA ARG A 8 -1.58 -16.66 4.30
C ARG A 8 -1.74 -15.39 3.48
N ILE A 9 -1.27 -14.28 4.03
CA ILE A 9 -1.19 -13.00 3.33
C ILE A 9 0.28 -12.61 3.19
N VAL A 10 0.67 -12.21 1.98
CA VAL A 10 1.98 -11.64 1.70
C VAL A 10 1.76 -10.24 1.17
N GLY A 11 2.29 -9.24 1.89
CA GLY A 11 2.31 -7.85 1.46
C GLY A 11 3.71 -7.46 1.01
N VAL A 12 3.82 -6.85 -0.17
CA VAL A 12 5.05 -6.15 -0.57
C VAL A 12 4.89 -4.70 -0.14
N VAL A 13 5.84 -4.14 0.61
CA VAL A 13 5.66 -2.85 1.30
C VAL A 13 6.82 -1.89 1.07
N CYS A 14 6.51 -0.62 0.86
CA CYS A 14 7.49 0.46 0.97
C CYS A 14 7.91 0.59 2.44
N THR A 15 9.22 0.65 2.68
CA THR A 15 9.78 0.81 4.03
C THR A 15 10.58 2.11 4.12
N SER A 16 10.69 2.64 5.33
CA SER A 16 11.57 3.76 5.68
C SER A 16 11.87 3.69 7.17
N PRO A 17 12.87 4.42 7.68
CA PRO A 17 13.17 4.45 9.12
C PRO A 17 11.99 4.88 10.00
N SER A 18 11.01 5.60 9.44
CA SER A 18 9.79 6.01 10.16
C SER A 18 8.71 4.93 10.23
N ARG A 19 8.88 3.80 9.53
CA ARG A 19 8.01 2.62 9.61
C ARG A 19 8.71 1.54 10.44
N THR A 20 8.35 1.50 11.71
CA THR A 20 8.97 0.62 12.69
C THR A 20 8.36 -0.78 12.66
N LYS A 21 9.04 -1.75 13.29
CA LYS A 21 8.48 -3.09 13.52
C LYS A 21 7.11 -3.06 14.23
N SER A 22 6.91 -2.13 15.17
CA SER A 22 5.63 -1.98 15.89
C SER A 22 4.49 -1.53 14.97
N ASP A 23 4.78 -0.72 13.96
CA ASP A 23 3.79 -0.30 12.97
C ASP A 23 3.33 -1.51 12.15
N PHE A 24 4.28 -2.36 11.72
CA PHE A 24 3.99 -3.61 11.01
C PHE A 24 3.28 -4.65 11.88
N ASP A 25 3.58 -4.71 13.17
CA ASP A 25 2.87 -5.60 14.11
C ASP A 25 1.42 -5.16 14.32
N THR A 26 1.19 -3.86 14.44
CA THR A 26 -0.17 -3.28 14.51
C THR A 26 -0.94 -3.59 13.23
N LEU A 27 -0.33 -3.39 12.06
CA LEU A 27 -0.95 -3.72 10.78
C LEU A 27 -1.25 -5.23 10.66
N THR A 28 -0.35 -6.09 11.13
CA THR A 28 -0.55 -7.54 11.13
C THR A 28 -1.76 -7.95 11.98
N ALA A 29 -1.89 -7.38 13.18
CA ALA A 29 -3.05 -7.63 14.04
C ALA A 29 -4.36 -7.19 13.36
N ASN A 30 -4.36 -6.00 12.74
CA ASN A 30 -5.52 -5.51 12.00
C ASN A 30 -5.92 -6.42 10.82
N ILE A 31 -4.93 -6.98 10.11
CA ILE A 31 -5.17 -7.95 9.02
C ILE A 31 -5.77 -9.25 9.56
N GLU A 32 -5.25 -9.77 10.67
CA GLU A 32 -5.78 -10.97 11.31
C GLU A 32 -7.24 -10.76 11.77
N ASP A 33 -7.54 -9.62 12.40
CA ASP A 33 -8.90 -9.29 12.82
C ASP A 33 -9.85 -9.16 11.61
N ALA A 34 -9.39 -8.50 10.54
CA ALA A 34 -10.14 -8.37 9.30
C ALA A 34 -10.42 -9.72 8.64
N TRP A 35 -9.46 -10.64 8.67
CA TRP A 35 -9.64 -12.01 8.18
C TRP A 35 -10.78 -12.71 8.91
N TYR A 36 -10.73 -12.76 10.24
CA TYR A 36 -11.76 -13.45 11.02
C TYR A 36 -13.13 -12.79 10.88
N LYS A 37 -13.18 -11.45 10.81
CA LYS A 37 -14.40 -10.70 10.51
C LYS A 37 -14.99 -11.08 9.15
N ALA A 38 -14.17 -11.15 8.10
CA ALA A 38 -14.63 -11.50 6.75
C ALA A 38 -15.26 -12.90 6.68
N PHE A 39 -14.75 -13.84 7.49
CA PHE A 39 -15.27 -15.21 7.54
C PHE A 39 -16.33 -15.46 8.59
N SER A 40 -16.77 -14.41 9.31
CA SER A 40 -17.67 -14.50 10.48
C SER A 40 -17.20 -15.59 11.45
N ALA A 41 -15.89 -15.67 11.63
CA ALA A 41 -15.23 -16.62 12.52
C ALA A 41 -14.64 -15.85 13.71
N SER A 42 -14.29 -16.58 14.77
CA SER A 42 -13.56 -16.00 15.88
C SER A 42 -12.21 -16.69 16.03
N LYS A 43 -11.24 -15.92 16.51
CA LYS A 43 -9.91 -16.41 16.88
C LYS A 43 -9.97 -17.42 18.03
N THR A 44 -10.95 -17.29 18.92
CA THR A 44 -11.08 -18.10 20.14
C THR A 44 -11.98 -19.32 19.97
N THR A 45 -12.97 -19.26 19.07
CA THR A 45 -13.82 -20.41 18.76
C THR A 45 -13.35 -21.01 17.44
N GLN A 46 -12.63 -22.14 17.53
CA GLN A 46 -12.19 -23.02 16.44
C GLN A 46 -12.61 -22.52 15.04
N ALA A 47 -11.85 -21.58 14.48
CA ALA A 47 -11.90 -21.38 13.05
C ALA A 47 -11.63 -22.76 12.44
N THR A 48 -12.55 -23.24 11.60
CA THR A 48 -12.36 -24.52 10.92
C THR A 48 -10.98 -24.52 10.25
N GLU A 49 -10.37 -25.68 10.02
CA GLU A 49 -9.06 -25.70 9.34
C GLU A 49 -9.10 -24.97 7.99
N ALA A 50 -10.26 -24.84 7.35
CA ALA A 50 -10.42 -24.02 6.14
C ALA A 50 -10.37 -22.50 6.38
N LYS A 51 -10.67 -22.01 7.58
CA LYS A 51 -10.75 -20.58 7.94
C LYS A 51 -9.66 -20.12 8.91
N ARG A 52 -8.90 -21.05 9.49
CA ARG A 52 -7.79 -20.72 10.39
C ARG A 52 -6.74 -19.91 9.63
N PHE A 53 -6.42 -18.73 10.15
CA PHE A 53 -5.38 -17.89 9.59
C PHE A 53 -4.01 -18.39 10.01
N ILE A 54 -3.05 -18.45 9.09
CA ILE A 54 -1.74 -19.08 9.33
C ILE A 54 -0.64 -18.05 9.47
N MET A 55 -0.60 -17.04 8.59
CA MET A 55 0.56 -16.17 8.48
C MET A 55 0.25 -14.85 7.76
N VAL A 56 0.90 -13.78 8.23
CA VAL A 56 1.15 -12.56 7.44
C VAL A 56 2.65 -12.40 7.28
N THR A 57 3.11 -12.03 6.09
CA THR A 57 4.51 -11.65 5.84
C THR A 57 4.56 -10.34 5.10
N PHE A 58 5.47 -9.45 5.50
CA PHE A 58 5.79 -8.25 4.74
C PHE A 58 7.18 -8.38 4.12
N LEU A 59 7.25 -8.15 2.80
CA LEU A 59 8.49 -8.15 2.02
C LEU A 59 8.84 -6.70 1.66
N PRO A 60 10.04 -6.21 1.99
CA PRO A 60 10.41 -4.83 1.70
C PRO A 60 10.63 -4.61 0.21
N MET A 61 10.08 -3.50 -0.31
CA MET A 61 10.37 -2.99 -1.65
C MET A 61 11.73 -2.30 -1.65
N VAL A 62 12.78 -3.02 -2.05
CA VAL A 62 14.13 -2.44 -2.16
C VAL A 62 14.24 -1.51 -3.37
N THR A 63 13.62 -1.90 -4.49
CA THR A 63 13.50 -1.07 -5.69
C THR A 63 12.28 -1.49 -6.49
N ILE A 64 11.51 -0.51 -6.95
CA ILE A 64 10.40 -0.71 -7.89
C ILE A 64 10.38 0.46 -8.86
N ARG A 65 10.01 0.16 -10.12
CA ARG A 65 9.61 1.17 -11.09
C ARG A 65 8.14 0.98 -11.45
N GLU A 66 7.35 2.03 -11.27
CA GLU A 66 5.91 2.05 -11.53
C GLU A 66 5.58 3.25 -12.43
N GLY A 67 4.75 3.03 -13.46
CA GLY A 67 4.42 4.07 -14.42
C GLY A 67 5.65 4.70 -15.10
N GLY A 68 6.77 3.97 -15.20
CA GLY A 68 8.04 4.47 -15.75
C GLY A 68 8.95 5.21 -14.75
N MET A 69 8.50 5.42 -13.52
CA MET A 69 9.21 6.19 -12.48
C MET A 69 9.70 5.27 -11.37
N ALA A 70 10.83 5.59 -10.72
CA ALA A 70 11.19 4.91 -9.48
C ALA A 70 10.22 5.33 -8.38
N ILE A 71 9.78 4.41 -7.52
CA ILE A 71 8.92 4.76 -6.37
C ILE A 71 9.71 5.51 -5.29
N PRO A 72 9.06 6.38 -4.48
CA PRO A 72 9.72 7.01 -3.34
C PRO A 72 9.87 6.05 -2.16
N GLU A 73 10.77 6.40 -1.23
CA GLU A 73 10.70 5.86 0.13
C GLU A 73 9.40 6.26 0.80
N ALA A 74 8.91 5.42 1.72
CA ALA A 74 7.68 5.69 2.45
C ALA A 74 7.77 7.00 3.25
N GLY A 75 6.86 7.94 2.99
CA GLY A 75 6.83 9.26 3.61
C GLY A 75 7.54 10.36 2.79
N GLN A 76 8.16 10.03 1.66
CA GLN A 76 8.83 10.99 0.77
C GLN A 76 8.00 11.32 -0.50
N GLU A 77 6.72 10.96 -0.50
CA GLU A 77 5.85 11.06 -1.68
C GLU A 77 5.70 12.50 -2.16
N GLY A 78 5.61 13.49 -1.28
CA GLY A 78 5.48 14.91 -1.67
C GLY A 78 6.73 15.46 -2.37
N GLY A 79 7.92 15.11 -1.87
CA GLY A 79 9.19 15.49 -2.49
C GLY A 79 9.41 14.80 -3.83
N TRP A 80 8.94 13.56 -3.95
CA TRP A 80 9.00 12.78 -5.17
C TRP A 80 7.98 13.20 -6.23
N LEU A 81 6.74 13.48 -5.84
CA LEU A 81 5.63 13.69 -6.78
C LEU A 81 5.78 14.99 -7.57
N LYS A 82 6.24 16.08 -6.94
CA LYS A 82 6.45 17.39 -7.58
C LYS A 82 7.31 17.31 -8.85
N PRO A 83 8.53 16.74 -8.83
CA PRO A 83 9.36 16.62 -10.04
C PRO A 83 8.79 15.64 -11.07
N GLN A 84 7.88 14.72 -10.70
CA GLN A 84 7.22 13.82 -11.65
C GLN A 84 6.03 14.47 -12.37
N LEU A 85 5.43 15.55 -11.84
CA LEU A 85 4.24 16.18 -12.42
C LEU A 85 4.35 16.52 -13.92
N PRO A 86 5.49 17.01 -14.45
CA PRO A 86 5.62 17.24 -15.90
C PRO A 86 5.47 15.96 -16.71
N TYR A 87 6.09 14.87 -16.26
CA TYR A 87 5.96 13.56 -16.90
C TYR A 87 4.53 13.04 -16.81
N ILE A 88 3.90 13.10 -15.62
CA ILE A 88 2.52 12.66 -15.41
C ILE A 88 1.54 13.42 -16.33
N ARG A 89 1.69 14.74 -16.45
CA ARG A 89 0.88 15.58 -17.37
C ARG A 89 1.09 15.20 -18.83
N MET A 90 2.33 14.94 -19.23
CA MET A 90 2.64 14.46 -20.58
C MET A 90 1.93 13.12 -20.87
N MET A 91 2.00 12.15 -19.95
CA MET A 91 1.37 10.85 -20.11
C MET A 91 -0.16 10.93 -20.12
N SER A 92 -0.76 11.81 -19.29
CA SER A 92 -2.20 12.11 -19.35
C SER A 92 -2.59 12.71 -20.70
N GLY A 93 -1.78 13.63 -21.26
CA GLY A 93 -1.98 14.19 -22.59
C GLY A 93 -1.93 13.14 -23.72
N GLN A 94 -1.23 12.03 -23.51
CA GLN A 94 -1.20 10.87 -24.40
C GLN A 94 -2.41 9.93 -24.22
N ARG A 95 -3.42 10.33 -23.44
CA ARG A 95 -4.66 9.58 -23.14
C ARG A 95 -4.42 8.28 -22.38
N LEU A 96 -3.36 8.23 -21.56
CA LEU A 96 -3.19 7.15 -20.60
C LEU A 96 -4.02 7.46 -19.35
N GLY A 97 -5.09 6.67 -19.16
CA GLY A 97 -6.14 6.91 -18.18
C GLY A 97 -5.63 7.07 -16.76
N ASP A 98 -4.75 6.17 -16.32
CA ASP A 98 -4.23 6.14 -14.95
C ASP A 98 -3.56 7.46 -14.53
N PHE A 99 -2.82 8.11 -15.45
CA PHE A 99 -2.19 9.41 -15.18
C PHE A 99 -3.21 10.55 -15.13
N THR A 100 -4.31 10.44 -15.87
CA THR A 100 -5.41 11.40 -15.85
C THR A 100 -6.19 11.28 -14.54
N ASP A 101 -6.44 10.05 -14.10
CA ASP A 101 -7.10 9.77 -12.84
C ASP A 101 -6.25 10.23 -11.65
N LEU A 102 -4.93 10.01 -11.69
CA LEU A 102 -4.01 10.55 -10.68
C LEU A 102 -4.06 12.08 -10.61
N LEU A 103 -4.03 12.78 -11.75
CA LEU A 103 -4.11 14.24 -11.76
C LEU A 103 -5.44 14.76 -11.21
N ARG A 104 -6.55 14.07 -11.50
CA ARG A 104 -7.86 14.38 -10.94
C ARG A 104 -7.86 14.15 -9.43
N GLU A 105 -7.31 13.04 -8.95
CA GLU A 105 -7.23 12.76 -7.52
C GLU A 105 -6.43 13.82 -6.76
N LEU A 106 -5.32 14.32 -7.33
CA LEU A 106 -4.55 15.42 -6.73
C LEU A 106 -5.33 16.75 -6.64
N GLN A 107 -6.33 16.94 -7.50
CA GLN A 107 -7.22 18.12 -7.45
C GLN A 107 -8.34 17.92 -6.44
N ASP A 108 -8.95 16.74 -6.43
CA ASP A 108 -10.15 16.45 -5.63
C ASP A 108 -9.83 16.15 -4.17
N ARG A 109 -8.64 15.61 -3.88
CA ARG A 109 -8.21 15.26 -2.53
C ARG A 109 -7.28 16.32 -1.94
N GLU A 110 -7.81 17.06 -0.97
CA GLU A 110 -7.07 18.13 -0.27
C GLU A 110 -5.77 17.61 0.37
N ASP A 111 -5.79 16.41 0.96
CA ASP A 111 -4.62 15.81 1.61
C ASP A 111 -3.48 15.53 0.62
N LEU A 112 -3.81 15.12 -0.60
CA LEU A 112 -2.84 14.89 -1.67
C LEU A 112 -2.42 16.18 -2.37
N GLY A 113 -3.37 17.10 -2.60
CA GLY A 113 -3.10 18.42 -3.17
C GLY A 113 -2.09 19.22 -2.33
N LYS A 114 -2.16 19.10 -0.99
CA LYS A 114 -1.17 19.69 -0.08
C LYS A 114 0.26 19.17 -0.33
N MET A 115 0.44 17.92 -0.71
CA MET A 115 1.77 17.35 -0.99
C MET A 115 2.46 18.00 -2.19
N VAL A 116 1.68 18.46 -3.17
CA VAL A 116 2.20 19.10 -4.40
C VAL A 116 2.20 20.62 -4.33
N HIS A 117 1.36 21.24 -3.50
CA HIS A 117 1.23 22.69 -3.38
C HIS A 117 1.94 23.30 -2.17
N SER A 118 2.25 22.51 -1.15
CA SER A 118 3.04 22.97 -0.01
C SER A 118 4.50 23.11 -0.42
N SER A 119 4.86 24.26 -0.99
CA SER A 119 6.22 24.78 -0.89
C SER A 119 6.33 25.40 0.50
N TYR A 120 6.84 24.67 1.48
CA TYR A 120 7.30 25.29 2.72
C TYR A 120 8.72 24.78 3.04
N PRO A 121 9.56 25.66 3.61
CA PRO A 121 11.02 25.58 3.69
C PRO A 121 11.53 24.44 4.58
#